data_AF-A0A6G1JR59-F1
#
_entry.id   AF-A0A6G1JR59-F1
#
_cell.length_a   1.000
_cell.length_b   1.000
_cell.length_c   1.000
_cell.angle_alpha   90.00
_cell.angle_beta   90.00
_cell.angle_gamma   90.00
#
_symmetry.space_group_name_H-M   'P 1'
#
loop_
_entity.id
_entity.type
_entity.pdbx_description
1 polymer ?
#
loop_
_entity_poly.entity_id
_entity_poly.type
_entity_poly.pdbx_seq_one_letter_code
_entity_poly.pdbx_strand_id
1 'polypeptide(L)'
;MKHLKTEVTVAVECNRKTIAGDKIHVHYRGTLEKDGSEFDASYNRGSPLSFAVGKGQVIKGWDQGLLDMCPGEKRKLTIQPDWAYGARGAGPIPANSVLIFETELVSIDGVGKDEL
;
A
#
# COMPACT_ATOMS: atom_id res chain seq x y z
N MET A 1 -18.54 8.25 5.69
CA MET A 1 -17.56 8.75 4.70
C MET A 1 -16.58 7.62 4.42
N LYS A 2 -16.11 7.43 3.17
CA LYS A 2 -15.16 6.36 2.86
C LYS A 2 -13.73 6.88 3.09
N HIS A 3 -13.04 6.34 4.09
CA HIS A 3 -11.67 6.73 4.46
C HIS A 3 -10.60 6.22 3.49
N LEU A 4 -10.94 5.15 2.77
CA LEU A 4 -10.09 4.48 1.80
C LEU A 4 -10.93 4.18 0.56
N LYS A 5 -10.36 4.49 -0.60
CA LYS A 5 -10.80 3.95 -1.89
C LYS A 5 -9.69 3.04 -2.41
N THR A 6 -10.04 1.81 -2.74
CA THR A 6 -9.14 0.83 -3.36
C THR A 6 -9.61 0.57 -4.78
N GLU A 7 -8.70 0.63 -5.73
CA GLU A 7 -8.93 0.34 -7.14
C GLU A 7 -7.87 -0.64 -7.61
N VAL A 8 -8.29 -1.81 -8.11
CA VAL A 8 -7.38 -2.80 -8.69
C VAL A 8 -7.03 -2.34 -10.10
N THR A 9 -5.76 -2.01 -10.33
CA THR A 9 -5.27 -1.51 -11.62
C THR A 9 -4.68 -2.62 -12.48
N VAL A 10 -4.16 -3.68 -11.85
CA VAL A 10 -3.78 -4.93 -12.51
C VAL A 10 -4.27 -6.05 -11.63
N ALA A 11 -5.24 -6.82 -12.13
CA ALA A 11 -5.76 -7.99 -11.43
C ALA A 11 -4.88 -9.21 -11.70
N VAL A 12 -4.69 -10.04 -10.68
CA VAL A 12 -4.02 -11.34 -10.76
C VAL A 12 -4.89 -12.33 -10.01
N GLU A 13 -5.09 -13.51 -10.60
CA GLU A 13 -5.72 -14.63 -9.90
C GLU A 13 -4.63 -15.45 -9.22
N CYS A 14 -4.88 -15.86 -7.99
CA CYS A 14 -3.95 -16.70 -7.24
C CYS A 14 -4.66 -17.56 -6.21
N ASN A 15 -4.01 -18.65 -5.80
CA ASN A 15 -4.55 -19.54 -4.77
C ASN A 15 -4.35 -19.00 -3.35
N ARG A 16 -3.35 -18.12 -3.16
CA ARG A 16 -3.01 -17.53 -1.86
C ARG A 16 -2.91 -16.01 -1.92
N LYS A 17 -3.94 -15.35 -1.38
CA LYS A 17 -3.99 -13.90 -1.18
C LYS A 17 -3.52 -13.48 0.19
N THR A 18 -3.08 -12.24 0.36
CA THR A 18 -2.66 -11.68 1.65
C THR A 18 -3.74 -11.73 2.73
N ILE A 19 -3.35 -12.10 3.95
CA ILE A 19 -4.17 -12.04 5.17
C ILE A 19 -3.44 -11.25 6.27
N ALA A 20 -4.20 -10.80 7.27
CA ALA A 20 -3.62 -10.08 8.40
C ALA A 20 -2.56 -10.92 9.13
N GLY A 21 -1.39 -10.33 9.35
CA GLY A 21 -0.23 -10.99 9.94
C GLY A 21 0.80 -11.50 8.93
N ASP A 22 0.45 -11.59 7.64
CA ASP A 22 1.42 -11.94 6.61
C ASP A 22 2.53 -10.90 6.52
N LYS A 23 3.76 -11.38 6.42
CA LYS A 23 4.90 -10.53 6.06
C LYS A 23 4.96 -10.44 4.54
N ILE A 24 4.80 -9.22 4.02
CA ILE A 24 4.68 -8.96 2.59
C ILE A 24 5.79 -8.03 2.11
N HIS A 25 6.04 -8.05 0.80
CA HIS A 25 6.95 -7.13 0.12
C HIS A 25 6.16 -6.34 -0.91
N VAL A 26 6.20 -5.01 -0.82
CA VAL A 26 5.37 -4.14 -1.67
C VAL A 26 6.25 -3.08 -2.31
N HIS A 27 6.16 -3.00 -3.64
CA HIS A 27 6.60 -1.83 -4.36
C HIS A 27 5.49 -0.79 -4.36
N TYR A 28 5.89 0.48 -4.27
CA TYR A 28 4.96 1.59 -4.29
C TYR A 28 5.57 2.89 -4.80
N ARG A 29 4.66 3.78 -5.19
CA ARG A 29 4.85 5.21 -5.40
C ARG A 29 3.75 5.98 -4.67
N GLY A 30 4.12 6.97 -3.86
CA GLY A 30 3.21 7.80 -3.09
C GLY A 30 3.22 9.25 -3.57
N THR A 31 2.04 9.80 -3.87
CA THR A 31 1.86 11.17 -4.33
C THR A 31 0.76 11.90 -3.54
N LEU A 32 0.85 13.22 -3.46
CA LEU A 32 -0.21 14.07 -2.91
C LEU A 32 -1.35 14.17 -3.92
N GLU A 33 -2.61 13.96 -3.50
CA GLU A 33 -3.77 14.10 -4.39
C GLU A 33 -3.89 15.53 -4.96
N LYS A 34 -3.54 16.53 -4.14
CA LYS A 34 -3.74 17.95 -4.43
C LYS A 34 -3.01 18.43 -5.69
N ASP A 35 -1.79 17.96 -5.91
CA ASP A 35 -0.90 18.46 -6.97
C ASP A 35 -0.13 17.36 -7.70
N GLY A 36 -0.29 16.09 -7.31
CA GLY A 36 0.39 14.96 -7.90
C GLY A 36 1.88 14.86 -7.54
N SER A 37 2.39 15.70 -6.64
CA SER A 37 3.80 15.66 -6.24
C SER A 37 4.14 14.33 -5.56
N GLU A 38 5.21 13.70 -6.01
CA GLU A 38 5.76 12.49 -5.38
C GLU A 38 6.46 12.87 -4.09
N PHE A 39 6.10 12.21 -3.00
CA PHE A 39 6.74 12.39 -1.69
C PHE A 39 7.63 11.20 -1.30
N ASP A 40 7.35 10.00 -1.84
CA ASP A 40 8.13 8.81 -1.59
C ASP A 40 7.86 7.72 -2.64
N ALA A 41 8.89 6.94 -2.98
CA ALA A 41 8.75 5.76 -3.83
C ALA A 41 9.81 4.70 -3.48
N SER A 42 9.37 3.44 -3.39
CA SER A 42 10.27 2.30 -3.16
C SER A 42 11.30 2.11 -4.28
N TYR A 43 10.94 2.47 -5.52
CA TYR A 43 11.81 2.33 -6.69
C TYR A 43 13.07 3.20 -6.56
N ASN A 44 12.98 4.37 -5.90
CA ASN A 44 14.12 5.24 -5.64
C ASN A 44 15.14 4.59 -4.68
N ARG A 45 14.70 3.62 -3.87
CA ARG A 45 15.54 2.82 -2.97
C ARG A 45 15.98 1.47 -3.57
N GLY A 46 15.52 1.13 -4.76
CA GLY A 46 15.84 -0.14 -5.43
C GLY A 46 15.35 -1.40 -4.73
N SER A 47 14.50 -1.29 -3.70
CA SER A 47 14.01 -2.43 -2.92
C SER A 47 12.55 -2.23 -2.46
N PRO A 48 11.72 -3.30 -2.43
CA PRO A 48 10.38 -3.25 -1.87
C PRO A 48 10.39 -2.92 -0.38
N LEU A 49 9.30 -2.35 0.12
CA LEU A 49 9.08 -2.21 1.56
C LEU A 49 8.55 -3.54 2.12
N SER A 50 9.13 -4.00 3.22
CA SER A 50 8.70 -5.20 3.94
C SER A 50 8.08 -4.87 5.28
N PHE A 51 6.90 -5.42 5.56
CA PHE A 51 6.16 -5.23 6.82
C PHE A 51 5.10 -6.32 6.99
N ALA A 52 4.54 -6.45 8.20
CA ALA A 52 3.41 -7.31 8.49
C ALA A 52 2.08 -6.58 8.27
N VAL A 53 1.28 -7.02 7.28
CA VAL A 53 0.03 -6.35 6.90
C VAL A 53 -1.07 -6.58 7.94
N GLY A 54 -1.87 -5.55 8.22
CA GLY A 54 -3.02 -5.67 9.14
C GLY A 54 -2.63 -5.77 10.61
N LYS A 55 -1.42 -5.33 10.97
CA LYS A 55 -0.87 -5.40 12.34
C LYS A 55 -0.54 -4.03 12.95
N GLY A 56 -0.88 -2.93 12.28
CA GLY A 56 -0.63 -1.58 12.77
C GLY A 56 0.81 -1.11 12.59
N GLN A 57 1.58 -1.74 11.68
CA GLN A 57 2.98 -1.37 11.43
C GLN A 57 3.13 -0.20 10.43
N VAL A 58 2.09 0.03 9.63
CA VAL A 58 2.01 1.09 8.61
C VAL A 58 0.74 1.91 8.81
N ILE A 59 0.54 2.94 7.98
CA ILE A 59 -0.71 3.73 8.02
C ILE A 59 -1.93 2.84 7.80
N LYS A 60 -3.06 3.17 8.44
CA LYS A 60 -4.29 2.36 8.41
C LYS A 60 -4.78 2.06 7.00
N GLY A 61 -4.63 3.01 6.08
CA GLY A 61 -5.01 2.81 4.68
C GLY A 61 -4.24 1.69 3.98
N TRP A 62 -2.97 1.47 4.32
CA TRP A 62 -2.19 0.35 3.81
C TRP A 62 -2.58 -0.96 4.48
N ASP A 63 -2.71 -0.94 5.81
CA ASP A 63 -3.11 -2.11 6.61
C ASP A 63 -4.45 -2.72 6.15
N GLN A 64 -5.35 -1.90 5.61
CA GLN A 64 -6.64 -2.35 5.08
C GLN A 64 -6.62 -2.53 3.55
N GLY A 65 -5.93 -1.65 2.82
CA GLY A 65 -5.94 -1.63 1.35
C GLY A 65 -5.15 -2.76 0.69
N LEU A 66 -4.24 -3.39 1.43
CA LEU A 66 -3.32 -4.42 0.93
C LEU A 66 -3.69 -5.84 1.39
N LEU A 67 -4.84 -6.01 2.05
CA LEU A 67 -5.43 -7.32 2.34
C LEU A 67 -6.12 -7.88 1.08
N ASP A 68 -6.29 -9.21 1.03
CA ASP A 68 -6.94 -9.92 -0.08
C ASP A 68 -6.28 -9.63 -1.45
N MET A 69 -4.95 -9.52 -1.48
CA MET A 69 -4.17 -9.17 -2.67
C MET A 69 -3.32 -10.35 -3.13
N CYS A 70 -3.26 -10.58 -4.44
CA CYS A 70 -2.39 -11.59 -5.05
C CYS A 70 -1.00 -11.04 -5.36
N PRO A 71 0.10 -11.79 -5.17
CA PRO A 71 1.39 -11.39 -5.68
C PRO A 71 1.36 -11.13 -7.20
N GLY A 72 1.95 -10.02 -7.63
CA GLY A 72 1.84 -9.46 -8.98
C GLY A 72 0.67 -8.50 -9.20
N GLU A 73 -0.34 -8.51 -8.32
CA GLU A 73 -1.47 -7.57 -8.40
C GLU A 73 -0.99 -6.14 -8.16
N LYS A 74 -1.65 -5.18 -8.81
CA LYS A 74 -1.41 -3.74 -8.58
C LYS A 74 -2.68 -3.03 -8.17
N ARG A 75 -2.55 -2.11 -7.22
CA ARG A 75 -3.66 -1.33 -6.68
C ARG A 75 -3.31 0.14 -6.60
N LYS A 76 -4.31 0.97 -6.84
CA LYS A 76 -4.33 2.38 -6.48
C LYS A 76 -5.16 2.57 -5.21
N LEU A 77 -4.55 3.14 -4.18
CA LEU A 77 -5.17 3.48 -2.90
C LEU A 77 -5.29 5.00 -2.80
N THR A 78 -6.51 5.50 -2.56
CA THR A 78 -6.73 6.90 -2.17
C THR A 78 -7.11 6.93 -0.69
N ILE A 79 -6.24 7.52 0.12
CA ILE A 79 -6.28 7.43 1.59
C ILE A 79 -6.56 8.82 2.16
N GLN A 80 -7.65 8.92 2.91
CA GLN A 80 -8.02 10.14 3.62
C GLN A 80 -7.07 10.39 4.81
N PRO A 81 -6.92 11.65 5.25
CA PRO A 81 -5.85 12.01 6.18
C PRO A 81 -5.92 11.27 7.51
N ASP A 82 -7.12 10.98 8.02
CA ASP A 82 -7.33 10.28 9.29
C ASP A 82 -6.92 8.78 9.26
N TRP A 83 -6.77 8.21 8.06
CA TRP A 83 -6.18 6.88 7.84
C TRP A 83 -4.75 6.94 7.29
N ALA A 84 -4.19 8.15 7.19
CA ALA A 84 -2.81 8.45 6.82
C ALA A 84 -2.08 9.16 7.99
N TYR A 85 -1.60 10.40 7.80
CA TYR A 85 -0.79 11.14 8.78
C TYR A 85 -1.55 12.28 9.51
N GLY A 86 -2.86 12.40 9.25
CA GLY A 86 -3.78 13.30 9.95
C GLY A 86 -3.35 14.77 9.93
N ALA A 87 -3.78 15.49 10.96
CA ALA A 87 -3.52 16.93 11.11
C ALA A 87 -2.06 17.28 11.43
N ARG A 88 -1.21 16.28 11.71
CA ARG A 88 0.22 16.50 12.00
C ARG A 88 1.06 16.50 10.72
N GLY A 89 0.65 15.75 9.69
CA GLY A 89 1.51 15.47 8.54
C GLY A 89 2.71 14.59 8.93
N ALA A 90 3.63 14.39 7.98
CA ALA A 90 4.86 13.61 8.20
C ALA A 90 5.94 13.94 7.16
N GLY A 91 7.11 14.41 7.59
CA GLY A 91 8.22 14.74 6.68
C GLY A 91 7.77 15.70 5.56
N PRO A 92 7.87 15.31 4.28
CA PRO A 92 7.42 16.13 3.14
C PRO A 92 5.89 16.21 2.98
N ILE A 93 5.12 15.45 3.76
CA ILE A 93 3.65 15.36 3.65
C ILE A 93 2.99 16.42 4.54
N PRO A 94 2.27 17.40 3.96
CA PRO A 94 1.56 18.41 4.74
C PRO A 94 0.43 17.83 5.60
N ALA A 95 0.04 18.58 6.64
CA ALA A 95 -1.14 18.27 7.45
C ALA A 95 -2.41 18.10 6.60
N ASN A 96 -3.27 17.15 7.00
CA ASN A 96 -4.56 16.89 6.36
C ASN A 96 -4.48 16.55 4.86
N SER A 97 -3.36 15.98 4.40
CA SER A 97 -3.19 15.58 3.00
C SER A 97 -3.91 14.27 2.67
N VAL A 98 -4.65 14.26 1.56
CA VAL A 98 -5.12 13.03 0.91
C VAL A 98 -3.96 12.44 0.11
N LEU A 99 -3.69 11.15 0.33
CA LEU A 99 -2.58 10.45 -0.31
C LEU A 99 -3.07 9.51 -1.39
N ILE A 100 -2.36 9.46 -2.50
CA ILE A 100 -2.52 8.45 -3.54
C ILE A 100 -1.31 7.54 -3.48
N PHE A 101 -1.55 6.24 -3.37
CA PHE A 101 -0.51 5.23 -3.51
C PHE A 101 -0.83 4.32 -4.69
N GLU A 102 0.15 4.16 -5.57
CA GLU A 102 0.18 3.05 -6.52
C GLU A 102 1.07 1.97 -5.92
N THR A 103 0.55 0.75 -5.82
CA THR A 103 1.18 -0.36 -5.11
C THR A 103 1.21 -1.60 -5.97
N GLU A 104 2.23 -2.43 -5.77
CA GLU A 104 2.43 -3.72 -6.40
C GLU A 104 2.88 -4.71 -5.33
N LEU A 105 2.09 -5.76 -5.13
CA LEU A 105 2.48 -6.83 -4.20
C LEU A 105 3.52 -7.71 -4.87
N VAL A 106 4.72 -7.75 -4.31
CA VAL A 106 5.85 -8.52 -4.87
C VAL A 106 5.78 -9.97 -4.41
N SER A 107 5.59 -10.19 -3.12
CA SER A 107 5.54 -11.54 -2.53
C SER A 107 4.94 -11.54 -1.12
N ILE A 108 4.56 -12.74 -0.69
CA ILE A 108 4.21 -13.08 0.69
C ILE A 108 5.30 -14.03 1.20
N ASP A 109 5.92 -13.71 2.34
CA ASP A 109 6.95 -14.59 2.92
C ASP A 109 6.37 -15.99 3.20
N GLY A 110 7.09 -17.02 2.77
CA GLY A 110 6.68 -18.42 2.95
C GLY A 110 5.65 -18.94 1.94
N VAL A 111 5.27 -18.14 0.94
CA VAL A 111 4.43 -18.59 -0.19
C VAL A 111 5.32 -18.74 -1.43
N GLY A 112 5.41 -19.96 -1.96
CA GLY A 112 6.21 -20.26 -3.15
C GLY A 112 5.58 -19.71 -4.43
N LYS A 113 6.39 -19.48 -5.47
CA LYS A 113 5.88 -19.06 -6.80
C LYS A 113 4.92 -20.06 -7.43
N ASP A 114 5.05 -21.34 -7.07
CA ASP A 114 4.22 -22.43 -7.58
C ASP A 114 2.82 -22.47 -6.92
N GLU A 115 2.63 -21.67 -5.86
CA GLU A 115 1.36 -21.49 -5.14
C GLU A 115 0.65 -20.18 -5.51
N LEU A 116 1.26 -19.41 -6.43
CA LEU A 116 0.71 -18.18 -6.99
C LEU A 116 -0.23 -18.50 -8.16
#